data_AF-A0A7W1B5P2-F1
#
_entry.id   AF-A0A7W1B5P2-F1
#
_cell.length_a   1.000
_cell.length_b   1.000
_cell.length_c   1.000
_cell.angle_alpha   90.00
_cell.angle_beta   90.00
_cell.angle_gamma   90.00
#
_symmetry.space_group_name_H-M   'P 1'
#
loop_
_entity.id
_entity.type
_entity.pdbx_description
1 polymer ?
#
loop_
_entity_poly.entity_id
_entity_poly.type
_entity_poly.pdbx_seq_one_letter_code
_entity_poly.pdbx_strand_id
1 'polypeptide(L)'
;MKAKTWLALGAVTLAGTLYLTRDDAPDAPDTSEPDLILAAHFQQLCKIAGDNVETPEPGIRAFGRYMGAHADSMFGSWGGMIATIERIPDDEAHDARAYLARERIREPLRACAEDFENFFNAVEEDEEAVAVLNHGLERLNRTLEIITGESAGSVKTLPATWRARLRTLPALLVR
;
A
#
# COMPACT_ATOMS: atom_id res chain seq x y z
N MET A 1 14.54 -7.76 15.01
CA MET A 1 14.77 -6.80 13.91
C MET A 1 14.25 -7.47 12.65
N LYS A 2 13.53 -6.77 11.75
CA LYS A 2 12.60 -7.28 10.71
C LYS A 2 11.12 -7.25 11.14
N ALA A 3 10.50 -6.06 11.16
CA ALA A 3 9.04 -5.95 11.28
C ALA A 3 8.45 -4.58 10.90
N LYS A 4 9.25 -3.51 10.79
CA LYS A 4 8.68 -2.16 10.81
C LYS A 4 8.42 -1.52 9.44
N THR A 5 9.12 -1.96 8.38
CA THR A 5 9.06 -1.34 7.04
C THR A 5 7.76 -1.62 6.26
N TRP A 6 6.92 -2.58 6.67
CA TRP A 6 5.75 -3.02 5.90
C TRP A 6 4.42 -2.38 6.34
N LEU A 7 4.42 -1.58 7.40
CA LEU A 7 3.21 -0.91 7.90
C LEU A 7 2.63 0.11 6.90
N ALA A 8 3.45 0.67 6.01
CA ALA A 8 2.99 1.58 4.96
C ALA A 8 2.23 0.85 3.82
N LEU A 9 2.54 -0.42 3.56
CA LEU A 9 1.81 -1.23 2.55
C LEU A 9 0.49 -1.80 3.09
N GLY A 10 0.37 -2.00 4.41
CA GLY A 10 -0.81 -2.63 5.02
C GLY A 10 -2.10 -1.80 4.92
N ALA A 11 -2.00 -0.47 4.83
CA ALA A 11 -3.16 0.41 4.69
C ALA A 11 -3.82 0.32 3.30
N VAL A 12 -3.09 -0.12 2.26
CA VAL A 12 -3.62 -0.22 0.89
C VAL A 12 -4.44 -1.50 0.69
N THR A 13 -4.15 -2.57 1.42
CA THR A 13 -4.69 -3.91 1.16
C THR A 13 -6.13 -4.18 1.59
N LEU A 14 -6.75 -3.37 2.47
CA LEU A 14 -8.01 -3.76 3.14
C LEU A 14 -9.28 -3.02 2.67
N ALA A 15 -9.18 -1.91 1.92
CA ALA A 15 -10.35 -1.12 1.55
C ALA A 15 -10.95 -1.44 0.16
N GLY A 16 -10.23 -2.19 -0.69
CA GLY A 16 -10.60 -2.36 -2.11
C GLY A 16 -11.53 -3.52 -2.44
N THR A 17 -11.83 -4.44 -1.52
CA THR A 17 -12.50 -5.72 -1.84
C THR A 17 -14.02 -5.71 -1.77
N LEU A 18 -14.69 -4.55 -1.72
CA LEU A 18 -16.16 -4.48 -1.58
C LEU A 18 -16.94 -3.84 -2.73
N TYR A 19 -16.34 -3.67 -3.91
CA TYR A 19 -17.09 -3.25 -5.11
C TYR A 19 -16.89 -4.21 -6.29
N LEU A 20 -17.62 -5.32 -6.25
CA LEU A 20 -17.79 -6.20 -7.41
C LEU A 20 -19.29 -6.38 -7.68
N THR A 21 -19.89 -5.43 -8.40
CA THR A 21 -20.96 -5.70 -9.38
C THR A 21 -21.04 -4.54 -10.37
N ARG A 22 -20.54 -4.76 -11.59
CA ARG A 22 -21.25 -4.39 -12.81
C ARG A 22 -20.63 -5.07 -14.03
N ASP A 23 -21.52 -5.73 -14.75
CA ASP A 23 -21.29 -6.42 -16.02
C ASP A 23 -20.85 -5.44 -17.13
N ASP A 24 -20.21 -6.03 -18.14
CA ASP A 24 -19.84 -5.49 -19.46
C ASP A 24 -18.57 -4.63 -19.55
N ALA A 25 -17.46 -5.25 -19.97
CA ALA A 25 -16.60 -4.73 -21.05
C ALA A 25 -15.58 -5.79 -21.53
N PRO A 26 -15.51 -6.09 -22.85
CA PRO A 26 -14.49 -6.95 -23.44
C PRO A 26 -13.21 -6.17 -23.81
N ASP A 27 -12.10 -6.91 -23.78
CA ASP A 27 -10.78 -6.73 -24.43
C ASP A 27 -10.18 -5.34 -24.64
N ALA A 28 -9.06 -5.07 -23.94
CA ALA A 28 -7.84 -4.50 -24.54
C ALA A 28 -6.62 -4.72 -23.62
N PRO A 29 -5.52 -5.36 -24.09
CA PRO A 29 -4.23 -5.26 -23.45
C PRO A 29 -3.57 -3.98 -23.96
N ASP A 30 -3.75 -2.89 -23.23
CA ASP A 30 -2.97 -1.67 -23.38
C ASP A 30 -2.21 -1.45 -22.07
N THR A 31 -1.21 -0.58 -22.09
CA THR A 31 -0.47 -0.01 -20.95
C THR A 31 -1.35 0.56 -19.81
N SER A 32 -2.68 0.44 -19.95
CA SER A 32 -3.77 0.59 -19.00
C SER A 32 -3.97 -0.56 -18.01
N GLU A 33 -3.11 -1.60 -17.99
CA GLU A 33 -3.29 -2.70 -17.04
C GLU A 33 -3.19 -2.17 -15.58
N PRO A 34 -4.18 -2.45 -14.71
CA PRO A 34 -4.25 -1.82 -13.39
C PRO A 34 -3.02 -2.08 -12.49
N ASP A 35 -2.37 -3.24 -12.62
CA ASP A 35 -1.11 -3.57 -11.94
C ASP A 35 0.07 -2.71 -12.41
N LEU A 36 0.12 -2.31 -13.69
CA LEU A 36 1.16 -1.40 -14.21
C LEU A 36 0.95 0.02 -13.71
N ILE A 37 -0.30 0.49 -13.64
CA ILE A 37 -0.63 1.81 -13.07
C ILE A 37 -0.23 1.86 -11.60
N LEU A 38 -0.56 0.80 -10.85
CA LEU A 38 -0.19 0.70 -9.45
C LEU A 38 1.34 0.62 -9.26
N ALA A 39 2.04 -0.14 -10.12
CA ALA A 39 3.49 -0.22 -10.12
C ALA A 39 4.14 1.17 -10.35
N ALA A 40 3.60 1.99 -11.25
CA ALA A 40 4.08 3.35 -11.48
C ALA A 40 3.91 4.24 -10.24
N HIS A 41 2.81 4.11 -9.50
CA HIS A 41 2.65 4.82 -8.22
C HIS A 41 3.69 4.39 -7.19
N PHE A 42 4.01 3.09 -7.10
CA PHE A 42 5.08 2.62 -6.23
C PHE A 42 6.43 3.20 -6.60
N GLN A 43 6.76 3.31 -7.89
CA GLN A 43 8.01 3.96 -8.34
C GLN A 43 8.07 5.44 -7.91
N GLN A 44 6.97 6.17 -7.94
CA GLN A 44 6.95 7.55 -7.47
C GLN A 44 7.13 7.66 -5.95
N LEU A 45 6.51 6.76 -5.19
CA LEU A 45 6.73 6.71 -3.74
C LEU A 45 8.17 6.31 -3.39
N CYS A 46 8.76 5.37 -4.14
CA CYS A 46 10.18 5.02 -4.04
C CYS A 46 11.06 6.25 -4.24
N LYS A 47 10.79 7.02 -5.31
CA LYS A 47 11.53 8.24 -5.61
C LYS A 47 11.42 9.25 -4.47
N ILE A 48 10.22 9.47 -3.93
CA ILE A 48 10.03 10.35 -2.77
C ILE A 48 10.87 9.88 -1.58
N ALA A 49 10.87 8.58 -1.28
CA ALA A 49 11.66 8.03 -0.18
C ALA A 49 13.16 8.25 -0.39
N GLY A 50 13.68 7.86 -1.57
CA GLY A 50 15.10 8.02 -1.91
C GLY A 50 15.57 9.47 -1.90
N ASP A 51 14.76 10.39 -2.43
CA ASP A 51 15.10 11.82 -2.50
C ASP A 51 15.11 12.50 -1.10
N ASN A 52 14.59 11.86 -0.05
CA ASN A 52 14.35 12.50 1.26
C ASN A 52 14.94 11.75 2.47
N VAL A 53 15.90 10.84 2.26
CA VAL A 53 16.58 10.14 3.37
C VAL A 53 17.25 11.13 4.34
N GLU A 54 17.89 12.18 3.82
CA GLU A 54 18.56 13.20 4.62
C GLU A 54 17.63 14.32 5.13
N THR A 55 16.39 14.37 4.62
CA THR A 55 15.37 15.38 4.98
C THR A 55 14.02 14.71 5.25
N PRO A 56 13.89 13.93 6.32
CA PRO A 56 12.74 13.05 6.53
C PRO A 56 11.42 13.81 6.76
N GLU A 57 11.43 14.97 7.42
CA GLU A 57 10.22 15.78 7.64
C GLU A 57 9.60 16.32 6.33
N PRO A 58 10.36 17.00 5.44
CA PRO A 58 9.90 17.30 4.09
C PRO A 58 9.44 16.07 3.30
N GLY A 59 10.15 14.95 3.45
CA GLY A 59 9.83 13.68 2.83
C GLY A 59 8.47 13.14 3.21
N ILE A 60 8.14 13.08 4.51
CA ILE A 60 6.83 12.61 4.98
C ILE A 60 5.70 13.52 4.48
N ARG A 61 5.93 14.83 4.41
CA ARG A 61 4.93 15.75 3.82
C ARG A 61 4.74 15.49 2.33
N ALA A 62 5.82 15.25 1.58
CA ALA A 62 5.75 14.92 0.16
C ALA A 62 5.03 13.60 -0.07
N PHE A 63 5.38 12.58 0.73
CA PHE A 63 4.74 11.26 0.72
C PHE A 63 3.23 11.38 0.99
N GLY A 64 2.85 12.09 2.05
CA GLY A 64 1.44 12.32 2.40
C GLY A 64 0.66 13.11 1.35
N ARG A 65 1.27 14.14 0.73
CA ARG A 65 0.65 14.88 -0.39
C ARG A 65 0.42 13.99 -1.61
N TYR A 66 1.42 13.17 -1.97
CA TYR A 66 1.30 12.24 -3.09
C TYR A 66 0.19 11.23 -2.83
N MET A 67 0.19 10.59 -1.66
CA MET A 67 -0.86 9.65 -1.27
C MET A 67 -2.24 10.31 -1.29
N GLY A 68 -2.39 11.51 -0.73
CA GLY A 68 -3.67 12.23 -0.74
C GLY A 68 -4.17 12.62 -2.14
N ALA A 69 -3.26 12.92 -3.07
CA ALA A 69 -3.61 13.29 -4.45
C ALA A 69 -3.91 12.07 -5.35
N HIS A 70 -3.35 10.90 -5.02
CA HIS A 70 -3.38 9.72 -5.88
C HIS A 70 -4.06 8.49 -5.25
N ALA A 71 -4.58 8.60 -4.02
CA ALA A 71 -5.25 7.49 -3.33
C ALA A 71 -6.33 6.84 -4.20
N ASP A 72 -7.23 7.62 -4.78
CA ASP A 72 -8.33 7.10 -5.61
C ASP A 72 -7.81 6.29 -6.80
N SER A 73 -6.74 6.76 -7.46
CA SER A 73 -6.13 6.06 -8.59
C SER A 73 -5.42 4.78 -8.14
N MET A 74 -4.70 4.82 -7.02
CA MET A 74 -4.02 3.65 -6.47
C MET A 74 -5.01 2.57 -6.03
N PHE A 75 -6.05 2.96 -5.26
CA PHE A 75 -7.10 2.04 -4.82
C PHE A 75 -7.95 1.53 -5.97
N GLY A 76 -8.29 2.38 -6.93
CA GLY A 76 -8.99 1.99 -8.15
C GLY A 76 -8.17 0.99 -8.98
N SER A 77 -6.86 1.19 -9.08
CA SER A 77 -5.96 0.28 -9.80
C SER A 77 -5.79 -1.05 -9.06
N TRP A 78 -5.67 -1.02 -7.73
CA TRP A 78 -5.64 -2.23 -6.90
C TRP A 78 -6.93 -3.05 -7.05
N GLY A 79 -8.09 -2.41 -6.90
CA GLY A 79 -9.39 -3.07 -7.08
C GLY A 79 -9.60 -3.58 -8.51
N GLY A 80 -9.23 -2.78 -9.51
CA GLY A 80 -9.29 -3.15 -10.92
C GLY A 80 -8.41 -4.36 -11.24
N MET A 81 -7.20 -4.43 -10.68
CA MET A 81 -6.30 -5.59 -10.83
C MET A 81 -6.96 -6.86 -10.29
N ILE A 82 -7.47 -6.83 -9.05
CA ILE A 82 -8.14 -7.98 -8.43
C ILE A 82 -9.34 -8.39 -9.26
N ALA A 83 -10.20 -7.45 -9.64
CA ALA A 83 -11.38 -7.73 -10.45
C ALA A 83 -11.02 -8.36 -11.80
N THR A 84 -9.91 -7.96 -12.42
CA THR A 84 -9.43 -8.55 -13.68
C THR A 84 -8.95 -9.99 -13.48
N ILE A 85 -8.23 -10.27 -12.39
CA ILE A 85 -7.76 -11.63 -12.06
C ILE A 85 -8.96 -12.54 -11.78
N GLU A 86 -9.86 -12.14 -10.88
CA GLU A 86 -10.99 -12.95 -10.39
C GLU A 86 -12.07 -13.21 -11.46
N ARG A 87 -12.10 -12.43 -12.54
CA ARG A 87 -13.00 -12.68 -13.69
C ARG A 87 -12.55 -13.85 -14.56
N ILE A 88 -11.32 -14.34 -14.40
CA ILE A 88 -10.78 -15.44 -15.20
C ILE A 88 -11.35 -16.75 -14.65
N PRO A 89 -12.17 -17.49 -15.41
CA PRO A 89 -12.83 -18.69 -14.91
C PRO A 89 -11.93 -19.94 -14.92
N ASP A 90 -10.82 -19.92 -15.66
CA ASP A 90 -9.85 -21.01 -15.72
C ASP A 90 -8.78 -20.80 -14.65
N ASP A 91 -8.63 -21.76 -13.74
CA ASP A 91 -7.76 -21.65 -12.57
C ASP A 91 -6.27 -21.47 -12.95
N GLU A 92 -5.80 -22.12 -14.01
CA GLU A 92 -4.41 -21.99 -14.46
C GLU A 92 -4.14 -20.61 -15.04
N ALA A 93 -5.04 -20.10 -15.88
CA ALA A 93 -4.95 -18.75 -16.43
C ALA A 93 -5.12 -17.66 -15.36
N HIS A 94 -5.99 -17.90 -14.38
CA HIS A 94 -6.17 -17.05 -13.20
C HIS A 94 -4.84 -16.90 -12.44
N ASP A 95 -4.23 -18.02 -12.08
CA ASP A 95 -2.97 -18.05 -11.34
C ASP A 95 -1.83 -17.42 -12.13
N ALA A 96 -1.74 -17.69 -13.44
CA ALA A 96 -0.76 -17.07 -14.31
C ALA A 96 -0.90 -15.53 -14.31
N ARG A 97 -2.11 -14.99 -14.38
CA ARG A 97 -2.36 -13.55 -14.32
C ARG A 97 -2.02 -12.95 -12.95
N ALA A 98 -2.32 -13.68 -11.87
CA ALA A 98 -1.97 -13.29 -10.50
C ALA A 98 -0.45 -13.24 -10.30
N TYR A 99 0.29 -14.23 -10.83
CA TYR A 99 1.75 -14.22 -10.79
C TYR A 99 2.35 -13.04 -11.56
N LEU A 100 1.81 -12.74 -12.75
CA LEU A 100 2.23 -11.57 -13.53
C LEU A 100 1.99 -10.25 -12.79
N ALA A 101 0.80 -10.06 -12.20
CA ALA A 101 0.48 -8.89 -11.37
C ALA A 101 1.45 -8.75 -10.21
N ARG A 102 1.70 -9.86 -9.50
CA ARG A 102 2.64 -9.91 -8.39
C ARG A 102 4.05 -9.50 -8.82
N GLU A 103 4.52 -9.97 -9.97
CA GLU A 103 5.85 -9.61 -10.48
C GLU A 103 5.96 -8.13 -10.79
N ARG A 104 5.01 -7.59 -11.57
CA ARG A 104 4.98 -6.17 -11.97
C ARG A 104 4.89 -5.22 -10.79
N ILE A 105 4.18 -5.61 -9.72
CA ILE A 105 4.09 -4.80 -8.49
C ILE A 105 5.36 -4.95 -7.64
N ARG A 106 5.89 -6.17 -7.51
CA ARG A 106 7.05 -6.42 -6.64
C ARG A 106 8.34 -5.86 -7.21
N GLU A 107 8.50 -5.81 -8.52
CA GLU A 107 9.71 -5.31 -9.18
C GLU A 107 10.10 -3.89 -8.72
N PRO A 108 9.24 -2.85 -8.84
CA PRO A 108 9.61 -1.51 -8.39
C PRO A 108 9.83 -1.44 -6.87
N LEU A 109 9.05 -2.17 -6.08
CA LEU A 109 9.21 -2.20 -4.62
C LEU A 109 10.53 -2.86 -4.18
N ARG A 110 10.98 -3.89 -4.90
CA ARG A 110 12.28 -4.51 -4.64
C ARG A 110 13.43 -3.60 -5.06
N ALA A 111 13.28 -2.91 -6.19
CA ALA A 111 14.30 -2.01 -6.71
C ALA A 111 14.62 -0.86 -5.74
N CYS A 112 13.65 -0.43 -4.94
CA CYS A 112 13.80 0.68 -3.99
C CYS A 112 13.66 0.28 -2.51
N ALA A 113 13.75 -1.02 -2.21
CA ALA A 113 13.50 -1.53 -0.85
C ALA A 113 14.45 -0.91 0.18
N GLU A 114 15.72 -0.72 -0.20
CA GLU A 114 16.75 -0.11 0.65
C GLU A 114 16.47 1.39 0.88
N ASP A 115 16.08 2.13 -0.17
CA ASP A 115 15.73 3.55 -0.04
C ASP A 115 14.54 3.76 0.90
N PHE A 116 13.52 2.91 0.79
CA PHE A 116 12.37 2.93 1.69
C PHE A 116 12.76 2.61 3.14
N GLU A 117 13.62 1.61 3.35
CA GLU A 117 14.11 1.26 4.67
C GLU A 117 14.91 2.40 5.29
N ASN A 118 15.85 2.97 4.54
CA ASN A 118 16.67 4.09 4.98
C ASN A 118 15.82 5.33 5.29
N PHE A 119 14.88 5.68 4.41
CA PHE A 119 13.98 6.80 4.61
C PHE A 119 13.14 6.63 5.88
N PHE A 120 12.49 5.49 6.09
CA PHE A 120 11.66 5.29 7.29
C PHE A 120 12.48 5.13 8.57
N ASN A 121 13.72 4.63 8.49
CA ASN A 121 14.64 4.67 9.63
C ASN A 121 15.00 6.13 9.99
N ALA A 122 15.32 6.97 8.99
CA ALA A 122 15.56 8.40 9.21
C ALA A 122 14.34 9.11 9.78
N VAL A 123 13.13 8.76 9.33
CA VAL A 123 11.87 9.25 9.93
C VAL A 123 11.74 8.81 11.38
N GLU A 124 12.05 7.56 11.75
CA GLU A 124 11.98 7.10 13.16
C GLU A 124 12.93 7.86 14.09
N GLU A 125 14.03 8.41 13.55
CA GLU A 125 15.04 9.17 14.29
C GLU A 125 14.78 10.69 14.33
N ASP A 126 13.87 11.20 13.50
CA ASP A 126 13.48 12.62 13.42
C ASP A 126 12.14 12.89 14.13
N GLU A 127 12.20 13.59 15.27
CA GLU A 127 11.01 13.89 16.08
C GLU A 127 9.94 14.71 15.33
N GLU A 128 10.35 15.61 14.45
CA GLU A 128 9.42 16.44 13.66
C GLU A 128 8.75 15.60 12.58
N ALA A 129 9.50 14.75 11.87
CA ALA A 129 8.97 13.83 10.88
C ALA A 129 7.97 12.85 11.51
N VAL A 130 8.28 12.29 12.69
CA VAL A 130 7.37 11.44 13.47
C VAL A 130 6.09 12.21 13.85
N ALA A 131 6.22 13.46 14.31
CA ALA A 131 5.06 14.27 14.68
C ALA A 131 4.14 14.52 13.48
N VAL A 132 4.68 14.83 12.30
CA VAL A 132 3.91 15.00 11.06
C VAL A 132 3.20 13.70 10.67
N LEU A 133 3.92 12.57 10.70
CA LEU A 133 3.35 11.26 10.38
C LEU A 133 2.20 10.90 11.32
N ASN A 134 2.41 11.03 12.63
CA ASN A 134 1.40 10.71 13.65
C ASN A 134 0.16 11.59 13.51
N HIS A 135 0.33 12.90 13.34
CA HIS A 135 -0.80 13.81 13.13
C HIS A 135 -1.58 13.46 11.85
N GLY A 136 -0.89 13.05 10.78
CA GLY A 136 -1.53 12.56 9.56
C GLY A 136 -2.39 11.31 9.81
N LEU A 137 -1.85 10.33 10.54
CA LEU A 137 -2.56 9.10 10.89
C LEU A 137 -3.75 9.35 11.84
N GLU A 138 -3.60 10.23 12.83
CA GLU A 138 -4.69 10.64 13.72
C GLU A 138 -5.84 11.28 12.94
N ARG A 139 -5.51 12.16 11.99
CA ARG A 139 -6.52 12.80 11.13
C ARG A 139 -7.24 11.79 10.25
N LEU A 140 -6.51 10.83 9.67
CA LEU A 140 -7.12 9.74 8.89
C LEU A 140 -8.03 8.88 9.76
N ASN A 141 -7.57 8.46 10.95
CA ASN A 141 -8.38 7.69 11.90
C ASN A 141 -9.68 8.43 12.23
N ARG A 142 -9.60 9.74 12.54
CA ARG A 142 -10.79 10.54 12.81
C ARG A 142 -11.74 10.59 11.60
N THR A 143 -11.21 10.67 10.38
CA THR A 143 -12.05 10.58 9.17
C THR A 143 -12.76 9.24 9.07
N LEU A 144 -12.06 8.13 9.33
CA LEU A 144 -12.67 6.79 9.33
C LEU A 144 -13.73 6.65 10.42
N GLU A 145 -13.48 7.17 11.62
CA GLU A 145 -14.43 7.19 12.72
C GLU A 145 -15.70 7.96 12.37
N ILE A 146 -15.57 9.13 11.73
CA ILE A 146 -16.70 9.92 11.26
C ILE A 146 -17.52 9.15 10.22
N ILE A 147 -16.86 8.49 9.27
CA ILE A 147 -17.53 7.77 8.18
C ILE A 147 -18.21 6.49 8.67
N THR A 148 -17.54 5.73 9.53
CA THR A 148 -17.96 4.37 9.89
C THR A 148 -18.69 4.30 11.23
N GLY A 149 -18.60 5.34 12.07
CA GLY A 149 -19.12 5.33 13.44
C GLY A 149 -18.29 4.48 14.41
N GLU A 150 -17.20 3.85 13.95
CA GLU A 150 -16.28 3.06 14.75
C GLU A 150 -14.90 3.72 14.73
N SER A 151 -14.25 3.89 15.88
CA SER A 151 -12.85 4.28 15.90
C SER A 151 -12.04 3.20 15.16
N ALA A 152 -11.29 3.55 14.11
CA ALA A 152 -10.32 2.64 13.52
C ALA A 152 -9.21 2.44 14.57
N GLY A 153 -9.40 1.43 15.41
CA GLY A 153 -8.75 1.29 16.69
C GLY A 153 -7.26 1.59 16.64
N SER A 154 -6.80 2.39 17.60
CA SER A 154 -5.38 2.49 17.99
C SER A 154 -4.70 1.13 17.83
N VAL A 155 -3.47 1.09 17.33
CA VAL A 155 -2.67 -0.15 17.22
C VAL A 155 -2.67 -0.99 18.53
N LYS A 156 -2.95 -0.35 19.67
CA LYS A 156 -3.10 -0.99 20.99
C LYS A 156 -4.37 -1.84 21.17
N THR A 157 -5.44 -1.63 20.39
CA THR A 157 -6.73 -2.31 20.53
C THR A 157 -6.92 -3.51 19.59
N LEU A 158 -5.95 -3.80 18.71
CA LEU A 158 -6.00 -5.01 17.90
C LEU A 158 -6.00 -6.29 18.78
N PRO A 159 -6.80 -7.32 18.45
CA PRO A 159 -6.78 -8.59 19.17
C PRO A 159 -5.36 -9.16 19.25
N ALA A 160 -5.01 -9.82 20.36
CA ALA A 160 -3.64 -10.33 20.56
C ALA A 160 -3.18 -11.28 19.42
N THR A 161 -4.12 -12.00 18.81
CA THR A 161 -3.90 -12.86 17.64
C THR A 161 -3.50 -12.09 16.39
N TRP A 162 -4.03 -10.88 16.19
CA TRP A 162 -3.68 -9.97 15.08
C TRP A 162 -2.35 -9.26 15.33
N ARG A 163 -2.05 -8.87 16.57
CA ARG A 163 -0.72 -8.38 16.97
C ARG A 163 0.37 -9.44 16.79
N ALA A 164 0.06 -10.71 17.06
CA ALA A 164 0.96 -11.83 16.79
C ALA A 164 1.13 -12.09 15.29
N ARG A 165 0.06 -11.99 14.49
CA ARG A 165 0.11 -12.14 13.02
C ARG A 165 0.84 -11.00 12.32
N LEU A 166 0.72 -9.76 12.81
CA LEU A 166 1.52 -8.62 12.37
C LEU A 166 3.03 -8.80 12.65
N ARG A 167 3.39 -9.58 13.69
CA ARG A 167 4.78 -9.96 13.96
C ARG A 167 5.28 -11.12 13.09
N THR A 168 4.39 -12.00 12.61
CA THR A 168 4.74 -13.20 11.82
C THR A 168 4.49 -13.06 10.31
N LEU A 169 3.83 -11.99 9.88
CA LEU A 169 3.64 -11.61 8.46
C LEU A 169 4.93 -11.60 7.61
N PRO A 170 6.13 -11.28 8.15
CA PRO A 170 7.39 -11.40 7.40
C PRO A 170 7.71 -12.83 6.94
N ALA A 171 7.16 -13.87 7.60
CA ALA A 171 7.47 -15.27 7.29
C ALA A 171 6.54 -15.88 6.22
N LEU A 172 5.41 -15.25 5.91
CA LEU A 172 4.41 -15.77 4.97
C LEU A 172 4.52 -15.18 3.56
N LEU A 173 5.17 -14.02 3.40
CA LEU A 173 5.34 -13.35 2.09
C LEU A 173 6.70 -13.58 1.43
N VAL A 174 7.61 -14.27 2.14
CA VAL A 174 8.96 -14.66 1.69
C VAL A 174 9.04 -16.13 1.25
N ARG A 175 7.91 -16.86 1.27
CA ARG A 175 7.79 -18.15 0.58
C ARG A 175 7.12 -17.97 -0.79
#